data_AF-A0A8S9J797-F1
#
_entry.id   AF-A0A8S9J797-F1
#
_cell.length_a   1.000
_cell.length_b   1.000
_cell.length_c   1.000
_cell.angle_alpha   90.00
_cell.angle_beta   90.00
_cell.angle_gamma   90.00
#
_symmetry.space_group_name_H-M   'P 1'
#
loop_
_entity.id
_entity.type
_entity.pdbx_description
1 polymer ?
#
loop_
_entity_poly.entity_id
_entity_poly.type
_entity_poly.pdbx_seq_one_letter_code
_entity_poly.pdbx_strand_id
1 'polypeptide(L)'
;MWISIPKRHIVVWDNVPSIFLEELDVVMEHFLYIVLYLLVECASSDEQRAQYSLEPFTYERPTSIPPARAGDCGVYALKYIECQALGIEFSKKDFAKPNGKTMRDKMAVDIFQELPDAHELKNKDNDANLGAYEG
;
A
#
# COMPACT_ATOMS: atom_id res chain seq x y z
N MET A 1 -1.63 -0.72 3.38
CA MET A 1 -1.21 -1.45 4.59
C MET A 1 0.05 -2.23 4.27
N TRP A 2 1.05 -2.17 5.14
CA TRP A 2 2.32 -2.89 5.03
C TRP A 2 2.53 -3.73 6.30
N ILE A 3 2.88 -5.02 6.17
CA ILE A 3 3.05 -5.93 7.30
C ILE A 3 4.50 -6.42 7.33
N SER A 4 5.25 -6.02 8.35
CA SER A 4 6.57 -6.57 8.62
C SER A 4 6.45 -7.77 9.56
N ILE A 5 6.55 -8.97 9.00
CA ILE A 5 6.52 -10.23 9.79
C ILE A 5 7.67 -10.26 10.80
N PRO A 6 8.94 -9.98 10.44
CA PRO A 6 10.05 -10.07 11.39
C PRO A 6 9.95 -9.05 12.54
N LYS A 7 9.42 -7.83 12.25
CA LYS A 7 9.24 -6.79 13.27
C LYS A 7 7.90 -6.90 14.01
N ARG A 8 7.01 -7.80 13.56
CA ARG A 8 5.63 -7.94 14.05
C ARG A 8 4.90 -6.60 14.10
N HIS A 9 5.03 -5.84 13.02
CA HIS A 9 4.56 -4.46 12.96
C HIS A 9 3.79 -4.19 11.66
N ILE A 10 2.62 -3.57 11.79
CA ILE A 10 1.76 -3.19 10.68
C ILE A 10 1.77 -1.67 10.51
N VAL A 11 2.06 -1.20 9.31
CA VAL A 11 1.95 0.22 8.97
C VAL A 11 0.68 0.43 8.14
N VAL A 12 -0.27 1.17 8.71
CA VAL A 12 -1.49 1.58 8.01
C VAL A 12 -1.20 2.91 7.33
N TRP A 13 -0.79 2.82 6.08
CA TRP A 13 -0.51 3.98 5.26
C TRP A 13 -1.76 4.40 4.47
N ASP A 14 -2.14 5.67 4.62
CA ASP A 14 -3.34 6.25 4.00
C ASP A 14 -3.05 7.70 3.57
N ASN A 15 -3.15 7.99 2.27
CA ASN A 15 -2.91 9.30 1.66
C ASN A 15 -4.18 10.10 1.38
N VAL A 16 -5.36 9.51 1.61
CA VAL A 16 -6.65 10.16 1.50
C VAL A 16 -7.31 10.00 2.86
N PRO A 17 -7.30 11.02 3.72
CA PRO A 17 -7.82 10.90 5.08
C PRO A 17 -9.35 10.71 5.06
N SER A 18 -9.80 9.47 4.87
CA SER A 18 -11.22 9.10 4.78
C SER A 18 -11.66 8.15 5.89
N ILE A 19 -10.73 7.55 6.63
CA ILE A 19 -11.04 6.75 7.82
C ILE A 19 -10.89 7.64 9.07
N PHE A 20 -12.02 7.90 9.74
CA PHE A 20 -12.07 8.59 11.03
C PHE A 20 -11.26 7.81 12.06
N LEU A 21 -10.45 8.55 12.83
CA LEU A 21 -9.40 8.00 13.69
C LEU A 21 -9.95 6.98 14.70
N GLU A 22 -11.17 7.18 15.21
CA GLU A 22 -11.76 6.35 16.26
C GLU A 22 -12.18 4.95 15.80
N GLU A 23 -12.51 4.76 14.51
CA GLU A 23 -12.91 3.46 13.98
C GLU A 23 -11.71 2.58 13.61
N LEU A 24 -10.57 3.22 13.31
CA LEU A 24 -9.38 2.48 12.88
C LEU A 24 -8.82 1.61 14.00
N ASP A 25 -8.77 2.11 15.24
CA ASP A 25 -8.24 1.36 16.39
C ASP A 25 -9.03 0.06 16.62
N VAL A 26 -10.36 0.13 16.53
CA VAL A 26 -11.27 -1.02 16.68
C VAL A 26 -11.04 -2.04 15.57
N VAL A 27 -10.90 -1.58 14.33
CA VAL A 27 -10.58 -2.46 13.19
C VAL A 27 -9.21 -3.10 13.40
N MET A 28 -8.21 -2.30 13.74
CA MET A 28 -6.84 -2.77 13.88
C MET A 28 -6.71 -3.80 15.00
N GLU A 29 -7.37 -3.62 16.15
CA GLU A 29 -7.37 -4.60 17.24
C GLU A 29 -7.62 -6.02 16.72
N HIS A 30 -8.65 -6.21 15.88
CA HIS A 30 -8.96 -7.51 15.29
C HIS A 30 -7.88 -7.98 14.30
N PHE A 31 -7.40 -7.09 13.43
CA PHE A 31 -6.37 -7.43 12.44
C PHE A 31 -5.04 -7.86 13.07
N LEU A 32 -4.65 -7.27 14.20
CA LEU A 32 -3.40 -7.60 14.91
C LEU A 32 -3.35 -9.08 15.33
N TYR A 33 -4.50 -9.67 15.67
CA TYR A 33 -4.64 -11.09 15.98
C TYR A 33 -4.83 -11.95 14.74
N ILE A 34 -5.64 -11.50 13.77
CA ILE A 34 -5.93 -12.29 12.56
C ILE A 34 -4.65 -12.58 11.78
N VAL A 35 -3.75 -11.60 11.62
CA VAL A 35 -2.48 -11.79 10.91
C VAL A 35 -1.64 -12.89 11.56
N LEU A 36 -1.59 -12.93 12.90
CA LEU A 36 -0.92 -13.99 13.63
C LEU A 36 -1.52 -15.37 13.31
N TYR A 37 -2.84 -15.52 13.41
CA TYR A 37 -3.50 -16.80 13.13
C TYR A 37 -3.28 -17.25 11.67
N LEU A 38 -3.35 -16.32 10.71
CA LEU A 38 -3.07 -16.62 9.30
C LEU A 38 -1.64 -17.13 9.10
N LEU A 39 -0.64 -16.55 9.77
CA LEU A 39 0.75 -17.03 9.68
C LEU A 39 0.91 -18.45 10.23
N VAL A 40 0.24 -18.77 11.33
CA VAL A 40 0.26 -20.12 11.94
C VAL A 40 -0.46 -21.13 11.03
N GLU A 41 -1.61 -20.77 10.49
CA GLU A 41 -2.38 -21.62 9.57
C GLU A 41 -1.63 -21.87 8.25
N CYS A 42 -0.96 -20.85 7.71
CA CYS A 42 -0.18 -20.95 6.47
C CYS A 42 1.19 -21.61 6.65
N ALA A 43 1.61 -21.91 7.88
CA ALA A 43 2.88 -22.58 8.13
C ALA A 43 2.88 -24.00 7.55
N SER A 44 3.96 -24.35 6.84
CA SER A 44 4.07 -25.65 6.16
C SER A 44 4.50 -26.79 7.09
N SER A 45 4.89 -26.48 8.32
CA SER A 45 5.44 -27.44 9.30
C SER A 45 5.19 -26.97 10.73
N ASP A 46 5.23 -27.91 11.68
CA ASP A 46 5.09 -27.58 13.11
C ASP A 46 6.33 -26.83 13.64
N GLU A 47 7.52 -27.06 13.08
CA GLU A 47 8.71 -26.28 13.41
C GLU A 47 8.57 -24.80 13.01
N GLN A 48 7.95 -24.50 11.86
CA GLN A 48 7.64 -23.12 11.46
C GLN A 48 6.56 -22.52 12.35
N ARG A 49 5.52 -23.28 12.73
CA ARG A 49 4.49 -22.81 13.65
C ARG A 49 5.07 -22.41 15.00
N ALA A 50 6.00 -23.20 15.52
CA ALA A 50 6.66 -22.94 16.80
C ALA A 50 7.50 -21.65 16.81
N GLN A 51 7.83 -21.08 15.64
CA GLN A 51 8.56 -19.81 15.54
C GLN A 51 7.64 -18.59 15.71
N TYR A 52 6.32 -18.73 15.55
CA TYR A 52 5.39 -17.62 15.69
C TYR A 52 4.99 -17.42 17.15
N SER A 53 5.25 -16.23 17.68
CA SER A 53 4.77 -15.82 19.02
C SER A 53 3.28 -15.51 18.98
N LEU A 54 2.55 -15.91 20.03
CA LEU A 54 1.13 -15.63 20.17
C LEU A 54 0.79 -14.19 20.58
N GLU A 55 1.78 -13.32 20.79
CA GLU A 55 1.48 -11.93 21.09
C GLU A 55 0.90 -11.21 19.84
N PRO A 56 0.07 -10.18 20.04
CA PRO A 56 -0.46 -9.40 18.92
C PRO A 56 0.67 -8.67 18.18
N PHE A 57 0.44 -8.37 16.91
CA PHE A 57 1.28 -7.40 16.20
C PHE A 57 1.10 -6.02 16.83
N THR A 58 2.06 -5.14 16.59
CA THR A 58 1.89 -3.70 16.83
C THR A 58 1.47 -3.02 15.53
N TYR A 59 0.91 -1.83 15.61
CA TYR A 59 0.68 -1.03 14.41
C TYR A 59 0.95 0.45 14.63
N GLU A 60 1.18 1.15 13.53
CA GLU A 60 1.23 2.60 13.48
C GLU A 60 0.45 3.12 12.27
N ARG A 61 -0.07 4.34 12.39
CA ARG A 61 -0.56 5.14 11.28
C ARG A 61 0.32 6.37 11.15
N PRO A 62 1.23 6.44 10.16
CA PRO A 62 2.06 7.61 9.97
C PRO A 62 1.20 8.85 9.70
N THR A 63 1.43 9.93 10.45
CA THR A 63 0.68 11.20 10.31
C THR A 63 1.33 12.15 9.32
N SER A 64 2.58 11.89 8.96
CA SER A 64 3.40 12.69 8.06
C SER A 64 3.27 12.25 6.59
N ILE A 65 2.07 11.86 6.15
CA ILE A 65 1.84 11.39 4.78
C ILE A 65 1.54 12.58 3.86
N PRO A 66 2.16 12.68 2.66
CA PRO A 66 1.79 13.71 1.68
C PRO A 66 0.36 13.44 1.17
N PRO A 67 -0.53 14.45 1.19
CA PRO A 67 -1.87 14.27 0.66
C PRO A 67 -1.83 14.07 -0.85
N ALA A 68 -2.41 12.96 -1.32
CA ALA A 68 -2.58 12.71 -2.74
C ALA A 68 -3.77 13.51 -3.30
N ARG A 69 -3.84 13.65 -4.62
CA ARG A 69 -5.07 14.12 -5.30
C ARG A 69 -6.04 12.94 -5.45
N ALA A 70 -7.32 13.24 -5.63
CA ALA A 70 -8.27 12.22 -6.09
C ALA A 70 -7.75 11.60 -7.40
N GLY A 71 -7.79 10.27 -7.49
CA GLY A 71 -7.19 9.50 -8.61
C GLY A 71 -5.74 9.07 -8.41
N ASP A 72 -4.96 9.73 -7.53
CA ASP A 72 -3.53 9.41 -7.34
C ASP A 72 -3.27 8.35 -6.26
N CYS A 73 -4.31 7.82 -5.59
CA CYS A 73 -4.14 6.92 -4.45
C CYS A 73 -3.33 5.66 -4.81
N GLY A 74 -3.56 5.07 -5.99
CA GLY A 74 -2.84 3.89 -6.47
C GLY A 74 -1.37 4.18 -6.82
N VAL A 75 -1.10 5.31 -7.46
CA VAL A 75 0.26 5.76 -7.83
C VAL A 75 1.12 5.90 -6.59
N TYR A 76 0.58 6.58 -5.58
CA TYR A 76 1.26 6.78 -4.31
C TYR A 76 1.43 5.48 -3.52
N ALA A 77 0.44 4.57 -3.54
CA ALA A 77 0.56 3.26 -2.91
C ALA A 77 1.72 2.45 -3.52
N LEU A 78 1.85 2.44 -4.84
CA LEU A 78 2.93 1.76 -5.54
C LEU A 78 4.29 2.40 -5.24
N LYS A 79 4.38 3.74 -5.20
CA LYS A 79 5.60 4.42 -4.78
C LYS A 79 5.99 4.17 -3.34
N TYR A 80 5.00 4.04 -2.44
CA TYR A 80 5.26 3.66 -1.06
C TYR A 80 5.85 2.24 -1.00
N ILE A 81 5.29 1.29 -1.74
CA ILE A 81 5.82 -0.08 -1.84
C ILE A 81 7.25 -0.08 -2.41
N GLU A 82 7.50 0.68 -3.47
CA GLU A 82 8.84 0.82 -4.07
C GLU A 82 9.86 1.33 -3.03
N CYS A 83 9.52 2.38 -2.27
CA CYS A 83 10.39 2.89 -1.21
C CYS A 83 10.69 1.83 -0.14
N GLN A 84 9.69 1.07 0.30
CA GLN A 84 9.88 -0.02 1.27
C GLN A 84 10.79 -1.12 0.71
N ALA A 85 10.61 -1.51 -0.55
CA ALA A 85 11.43 -2.53 -1.20
C ALA A 85 12.90 -2.11 -1.35
N LEU A 86 13.14 -0.82 -1.62
CA LEU A 86 14.48 -0.24 -1.74
C LEU A 86 15.12 0.16 -0.40
N GLY A 87 14.37 0.09 0.70
CA GLY A 87 14.84 0.54 2.01
C GLY A 87 15.07 2.05 2.11
N ILE A 88 14.39 2.84 1.28
CA ILE A 88 14.47 4.30 1.29
C ILE A 88 13.24 4.94 1.96
N GLU A 89 13.42 6.12 2.51
CA GLU A 89 12.32 6.86 3.14
C GLU A 89 11.34 7.40 2.09
N PHE A 90 10.03 7.31 2.38
CA PHE A 90 9.00 7.93 1.57
C PHE A 90 8.97 9.45 1.80
N SER A 91 9.70 10.19 0.97
CA SER A 91 9.94 11.63 1.12
C SER A 91 8.75 12.51 0.70
N LYS A 92 8.30 13.39 1.60
CA LYS A 92 7.26 14.38 1.27
C LYS A 92 7.62 15.31 0.11
N LYS A 93 8.91 15.58 -0.07
CA LYS A 93 9.41 16.48 -1.11
C LYS A 93 9.29 15.83 -2.49
N ASP A 94 9.67 14.56 -2.58
CA ASP A 94 9.69 13.84 -3.85
C ASP A 94 8.27 13.46 -4.29
N PHE A 95 7.38 13.26 -3.32
CA PHE A 95 5.97 12.91 -3.53
C PHE A 95 5.01 14.09 -3.30
N ALA A 96 5.47 15.32 -3.52
CA ALA A 96 4.61 16.51 -3.48
C ALA A 96 3.63 16.51 -4.67
N LYS A 97 2.42 17.08 -4.46
CA LYS A 97 1.35 17.14 -5.47
C LYS A 97 1.79 17.57 -6.89
N PRO A 98 2.69 18.57 -7.08
CA PRO A 98 3.14 18.97 -8.42
C PRO A 98 3.85 17.86 -9.19
N ASN A 99 4.41 16.86 -8.51
CA ASN A 99 5.12 15.74 -9.14
C ASN A 99 4.18 14.61 -9.56
N GLY A 100 2.89 14.65 -9.18
CA GLY A 100 1.94 13.56 -9.40
C GLY A 100 1.79 13.16 -10.87
N LYS A 101 1.71 14.13 -11.79
CA LYS A 101 1.67 13.84 -13.24
C LYS A 101 2.91 13.10 -13.71
N THR A 102 4.10 13.59 -13.37
CA THR A 102 5.37 12.95 -13.76
C THR A 102 5.47 11.54 -13.20
N MET A 103 4.99 11.31 -11.96
CA MET A 103 4.93 9.98 -11.38
C MET A 103 3.99 9.05 -12.15
N ARG A 104 2.80 9.53 -12.51
CA ARG A 104 1.84 8.78 -13.35
C ARG A 104 2.44 8.43 -14.70
N ASP A 105 2.96 9.42 -15.41
CA ASP A 105 3.53 9.24 -16.76
C ASP A 105 4.69 8.24 -16.72
N LYS A 106 5.59 8.36 -15.74
CA LYS A 106 6.71 7.44 -15.59
C LYS A 106 6.24 6.00 -15.33
N MET A 107 5.30 5.82 -14.39
CA MET A 107 4.77 4.49 -14.10
C MET A 107 4.00 3.89 -15.26
N ALA A 108 3.27 4.69 -16.04
CA ALA A 108 2.59 4.22 -17.23
C ALA A 108 3.60 3.72 -18.28
N VAL A 109 4.71 4.44 -18.48
CA VAL A 109 5.81 3.99 -19.36
C VAL A 109 6.43 2.70 -18.85
N ASP A 110 6.75 2.61 -17.55
CA ASP A 110 7.35 1.42 -16.95
C ASP A 110 6.43 0.19 -17.13
N ILE A 111 5.13 0.33 -16.85
CA ILE A 111 4.14 -0.74 -17.04
C ILE A 111 4.03 -1.17 -18.50
N PHE A 112 4.02 -0.22 -19.44
CA PHE A 112 3.92 -0.50 -20.87
C PHE A 112 5.16 -1.26 -21.40
N GLN A 113 6.34 -0.94 -20.86
CA GLN A 113 7.58 -1.63 -21.21
C GLN A 113 7.61 -3.07 -20.67
N GLU A 114 7.10 -3.30 -19.47
CA GLU A 114 7.01 -4.63 -18.86
C GLU A 114 5.91 -5.50 -19.51
N LEU A 115 4.86 -4.86 -20.03
CA LEU A 115 3.72 -5.53 -20.66
C LEU A 115 3.51 -5.03 -22.10
N PRO A 116 4.43 -5.33 -23.03
CA PRO A 116 4.40 -4.78 -24.38
C PRO A 116 3.11 -5.12 -25.13
N ASP A 117 2.47 -6.25 -24.84
CA ASP A 117 1.24 -6.71 -25.50
C ASP A 117 -0.05 -6.26 -24.79
N ALA A 118 0.04 -5.57 -23.63
CA ALA A 118 -1.15 -5.16 -22.88
C ALA A 118 -2.04 -4.18 -23.66
N HIS A 119 -1.48 -3.46 -24.63
CA HIS A 119 -2.23 -2.55 -25.51
C HIS A 119 -3.19 -3.26 -26.48
N GLU A 120 -3.00 -4.57 -26.70
CA GLU A 120 -3.90 -5.38 -27.53
C GLU A 120 -5.15 -5.84 -26.76
N LEU A 121 -5.13 -5.76 -25.43
CA LEU A 121 -6.27 -6.11 -24.59
C LEU A 121 -7.38 -5.07 -24.78
N LYS A 122 -8.59 -5.55 -25.08
CA LYS A 122 -9.77 -4.67 -25.10
C LYS A 122 -9.97 -4.10 -23.70
N ASN A 123 -9.95 -2.77 -23.60
CA ASN A 123 -10.39 -2.07 -22.41
C ASN A 123 -11.84 -2.49 -22.11
N LYS A 124 -12.07 -3.10 -20.94
CA LYS A 124 -13.39 -3.48 -20.44
C LYS A 124 -13.91 -2.50 -19.39
N ASP A 125 -13.09 -1.52 -19.03
CA ASP A 125 -13.46 -0.49 -18.08
C ASP A 125 -14.40 0.50 -18.77
N ASN A 126 -15.34 1.03 -18.00
CA ASN A 126 -16.44 1.85 -18.53
C ASN A 126 -16.07 3.32 -18.74
N ASP A 127 -14.77 3.65 -18.76
CA ASP A 127 -14.19 4.99 -18.93
C ASP A 127 -14.75 6.09 -17.99
N ALA A 128 -15.56 5.72 -17.00
CA ALA A 128 -16.29 6.65 -16.13
C ALA A 128 -15.37 7.56 -15.29
N ASN A 129 -14.10 7.14 -15.14
CA ASN A 129 -13.11 7.83 -14.32
C ASN A 129 -11.99 8.51 -15.13
N LEU A 130 -12.09 8.59 -16.47
CA LEU A 130 -11.05 9.24 -17.28
C LEU A 130 -10.78 10.70 -16.85
N GLY A 131 -11.84 11.43 -16.48
CA GLY A 131 -11.74 12.81 -16.00
C GLY A 131 -11.00 12.99 -14.67
N ALA A 132 -10.77 11.92 -13.90
CA ALA A 132 -10.03 12.00 -12.63
C ALA A 132 -8.54 12.32 -12.83
N TYR A 133 -8.02 12.18 -14.05
CA TYR A 133 -6.59 12.28 -14.36
C TYR A 133 -6.20 13.50 -15.21
N GLU A 134 -7.15 14.36 -15.62
CA GLU A 134 -6.94 15.48 -16.54
C GLU A 134 -6.26 16.72 -15.93
N GLY A 135 -5.57 16.59 -14.79
CA GLY A 135 -4.87 17.72 -14.17
C GLY A 135 -3.59 17.38 -13.44
#